data_AF-H8GXP4-F1
#
_entry.id   AF-H8GXP4-F1
#
_cell.length_a   1.000
_cell.length_b   1.000
_cell.length_c   1.000
_cell.angle_alpha   90.00
_cell.angle_beta   90.00
_cell.angle_gamma   90.00
#
_symmetry.space_group_name_H-M   'P 1'
#
loop_
_entity.id
_entity.type
_entity.pdbx_description
1 polymer ?
#
loop_
_entity_poly.entity_id
_entity_poly.type
_entity_poly.pdbx_seq_one_letter_code
_entity_poly.pdbx_strand_id
1 'polypeptide(L)'
;MRRSHTSTLSLLAASLFALRDHLTGDDTDPPKLSEQEWEEKKRADLSKKSHEQLVTKQVELERDLQKARAKAVPEGSRVLTADEAKEYEALTALGASKDVRARLEKGDAAVVTLAGRERGDTLREVAEAAGYKLPVLTRLAEGLTFEIGAEVEKDGKKSKPVTVKYEDGKKTAPLDKYAKEHWSDFEGSLRADASGDKKQQQQEQRRVTTGGAGAPQTKTAGDGLAAKRADTRYSM
;
A
#
# COMPACT_ATOMS: atom_id res chain seq x y z
N MET A 1 -6.26 59.87 -10.86
CA MET A 1 -5.10 59.89 -9.94
C MET A 1 -4.57 58.45 -9.90
N ARG A 2 -3.57 57.95 -10.64
CA ARG A 2 -2.20 58.40 -11.00
C ARG A 2 -1.35 58.89 -9.82
N ARG A 3 -0.55 57.95 -9.28
CA ARG A 3 0.93 57.92 -9.13
C ARG A 3 1.25 57.05 -7.90
N SER A 4 1.87 55.88 -7.97
CA SER A 4 3.10 55.38 -8.63
C SER A 4 4.30 55.28 -7.67
N HIS A 5 5.04 54.18 -7.87
CA HIS A 5 6.41 53.85 -7.46
C HIS A 5 6.57 53.02 -6.17
N THR A 6 6.84 51.70 -6.23
CA THR A 6 7.99 50.92 -6.76
C THR A 6 9.25 50.95 -5.91
N SER A 7 9.61 49.75 -5.44
CA SER A 7 10.96 49.17 -5.32
C SER A 7 11.95 49.82 -4.35
N THR A 8 12.56 49.02 -3.46
CA THR A 8 13.85 48.36 -3.71
C THR A 8 14.45 47.73 -2.43
N LEU A 9 15.01 46.53 -2.61
CA LEU A 9 16.31 46.02 -2.11
C LEU A 9 16.62 46.17 -0.61
N SER A 10 16.73 45.06 0.13
CA SER A 10 17.95 44.22 0.19
C SER A 10 19.18 45.01 0.69
N LEU A 11 19.59 44.73 1.93
CA LEU A 11 20.86 45.00 2.63
C LEU A 11 20.50 44.85 4.13
N LEU A 12 21.07 43.99 4.96
CA LEU A 12 22.41 43.44 4.98
C LEU A 12 22.36 42.14 5.79
N ALA A 13 22.78 41.04 5.17
CA ALA A 13 23.50 40.00 5.87
C ALA A 13 24.84 40.61 6.34
N ALA A 14 25.05 40.77 7.65
CA ALA A 14 26.38 40.81 8.27
C ALA A 14 26.26 40.99 9.79
N SER A 15 26.21 39.87 10.52
CA SER A 15 26.94 39.73 11.79
C SER A 15 26.97 38.28 12.29
N LEU A 16 26.98 37.31 11.37
CA LEU A 16 27.19 35.89 11.66
C LEU A 16 28.69 35.50 11.65
N PHE A 17 29.57 36.46 11.89
CA PHE A 17 31.02 36.26 11.93
C PHE A 17 31.68 37.18 12.97
N ALA A 18 31.22 37.11 14.22
CA ALA A 18 31.93 37.70 15.36
C ALA A 18 31.69 36.94 16.66
N LEU A 19 31.48 35.62 16.59
CA LEU A 19 31.56 34.75 17.77
C LEU A 19 32.20 33.41 17.40
N ARG A 20 33.27 33.49 16.60
CA ARG A 20 34.20 32.38 16.35
C ARG A 20 35.59 32.83 16.79
N ASP A 21 35.69 33.22 18.07
CA ASP A 21 36.94 33.35 18.83
C ASP A 21 36.67 33.45 20.34
N HIS A 22 35.83 32.54 20.85
CA HIS A 22 35.83 32.23 22.28
C HIS A 22 35.62 30.74 22.51
N LEU A 23 36.54 29.95 21.93
CA LEU A 23 36.86 28.58 22.32
C LEU A 23 38.12 28.59 23.19
N THR A 24 38.13 29.45 24.21
CA THR A 24 39.00 29.29 25.37
C THR A 24 38.05 29.02 26.52
N GLY A 25 38.15 27.80 27.08
CA GLY A 25 37.38 27.42 28.24
C GLY A 25 37.51 28.47 29.32
N ASP A 26 36.38 29.09 29.67
CA ASP A 26 36.20 29.68 30.98
C ASP A 26 35.26 28.71 31.71
N ASP A 27 35.89 27.76 32.41
CA ASP A 27 35.29 26.84 33.37
C ASP A 27 34.75 27.64 34.57
N THR A 28 33.76 28.50 34.33
CA THR A 28 33.06 29.24 35.36
C THR A 28 31.57 28.92 35.34
N ASP A 29 31.25 27.64 35.13
CA ASP A 29 30.08 27.08 35.80
C ASP A 29 30.38 27.17 37.31
N PRO A 30 29.58 27.90 38.11
CA PRO A 30 29.79 27.92 39.55
C PRO A 30 29.80 26.48 40.04
N PRO A 31 30.72 26.10 40.95
CA PRO A 31 30.82 24.74 41.42
C PRO A 31 29.43 24.30 41.86
N LYS A 32 28.90 23.23 41.26
CA LYS A 32 27.69 22.57 41.74
C LYS A 32 27.98 22.22 43.18
N LEU A 33 27.44 23.02 44.11
CA LEU A 33 27.48 22.76 45.54
C LEU A 33 27.19 21.27 45.73
N SER A 34 28.03 20.59 46.50
CA SER A 34 27.70 19.22 46.87
C SER A 34 26.31 19.20 47.50
N GLU A 35 25.59 18.09 47.36
CA GLU A 35 24.20 17.99 47.86
C GLU A 35 24.11 18.38 49.35
N GLN A 36 25.14 18.06 50.12
CA GLN A 36 25.28 18.44 51.53
C GLN A 36 25.43 19.95 51.74
N GLU A 37 26.32 20.63 50.99
CA GLU A 37 26.50 22.08 51.10
C GLU A 37 25.25 22.84 50.61
N TRP A 38 24.53 22.30 49.63
CA TRP A 38 23.26 22.85 49.17
C TRP A 38 22.17 22.74 50.25
N GLU A 39 22.08 21.58 50.91
CA GLU A 39 21.16 21.35 52.01
C GLU A 39 21.46 22.24 53.23
N GLU A 40 22.73 22.36 53.62
CA GLU A 40 23.15 23.21 54.74
C GLU A 40 22.83 24.69 54.46
N LYS A 41 23.10 25.15 53.25
CA LYS A 41 22.73 26.51 52.81
C LYS A 41 21.21 26.71 52.82
N LYS A 42 20.44 25.73 52.34
CA LYS A 42 18.97 25.77 52.41
C LYS A 42 18.47 25.81 53.84
N ARG A 43 19.04 25.02 54.76
CA ARG A 43 18.68 25.02 56.18
C ARG A 43 18.98 26.37 56.83
N ALA A 44 20.16 26.94 56.58
CA ALA A 44 20.54 28.27 57.07
C ALA A 44 19.64 29.39 56.49
N ASP A 45 19.19 29.26 55.25
CA ASP A 45 18.24 30.19 54.62
C ASP A 45 16.80 30.00 55.09
N LEU A 46 16.44 28.81 55.56
CA LEU A 46 15.13 28.52 56.16
C LEU A 46 15.08 29.00 57.62
N SER A 47 16.17 28.87 58.37
CA SER A 47 16.25 29.34 59.77
C SER A 47 16.21 30.87 59.88
N LYS A 48 16.52 31.59 58.80
CA LYS A 48 16.45 33.06 58.71
C LYS A 48 15.07 33.58 58.31
N LYS A 49 14.14 32.72 57.87
CA LYS A 49 12.80 33.14 57.43
C LYS A 49 11.83 33.13 58.60
N SER A 50 10.89 34.08 58.59
CA SER A 50 9.79 34.05 59.54
C SER A 50 8.82 32.90 59.22
N HIS A 51 8.06 32.45 60.23
CA HIS A 51 7.05 31.41 60.05
C HIS A 51 6.03 31.77 58.93
N GLU A 52 5.62 33.03 58.86
CA GLU A 52 4.71 33.55 57.83
C GLU A 52 5.28 33.41 56.40
N GLN A 53 6.58 33.64 56.23
CA GLN A 53 7.25 33.46 54.94
C GLN A 53 7.34 31.98 54.55
N LEU A 54 7.49 31.07 55.51
CA LEU A 54 7.49 29.63 55.25
C LEU A 54 6.12 29.13 54.84
N VAL A 55 5.06 29.57 55.54
CA VAL A 55 3.66 29.24 55.19
C VAL A 55 3.30 29.73 53.79
N THR A 56 3.66 30.98 53.45
CA THR A 56 3.42 31.53 52.10
C THR A 56 4.11 30.70 51.03
N LYS A 57 5.38 30.33 51.24
CA LYS A 57 6.12 29.48 50.30
C LYS A 57 5.56 28.07 50.18
N GLN A 58 5.08 27.50 51.28
CA GLN A 58 4.44 26.19 51.23
C GLN A 58 3.19 26.23 50.35
N VAL A 59 2.33 27.23 50.53
CA VAL A 59 1.12 27.41 49.69
C VAL A 59 1.47 27.64 48.22
N GLU A 60 2.52 28.40 47.93
CA GLU A 60 3.02 28.60 46.56
C GLU A 60 3.51 27.28 45.94
N LEU A 61 4.34 26.52 46.66
CA LEU A 61 4.87 25.24 46.20
C LEU A 61 3.77 24.19 46.01
N GLU A 62 2.79 24.13 46.90
CA GLU A 62 1.63 23.24 46.75
C GLU A 62 0.83 23.60 45.49
N ARG A 63 0.60 24.89 45.25
CA ARG A 63 -0.06 25.38 44.03
C ARG A 63 0.76 25.03 42.78
N ASP A 64 2.07 25.19 42.81
CA ASP A 64 2.93 24.91 41.67
C ASP A 64 3.09 23.40 41.42
N LEU A 65 3.13 22.57 42.46
CA LEU A 65 3.04 21.12 42.35
C LEU A 65 1.71 20.69 41.76
N GLN A 66 0.60 21.31 42.15
CA GLN A 66 -0.70 21.03 41.56
C GLN A 66 -0.74 21.39 40.08
N LYS A 67 -0.20 22.55 39.69
CA LYS A 67 -0.08 22.95 38.28
C LYS A 67 0.86 22.03 37.49
N ALA A 68 1.96 21.60 38.08
CA ALA A 68 2.92 20.70 37.44
C ALA A 68 2.30 19.32 37.23
N ARG A 69 1.58 18.78 38.22
CA ARG A 69 0.82 17.54 38.10
C ARG A 69 -0.29 17.63 37.06
N ALA A 70 -1.00 18.75 36.98
CA ALA A 70 -2.03 18.97 35.96
C ALA A 70 -1.46 19.04 34.53
N LYS A 71 -0.19 19.42 34.38
CA LYS A 71 0.54 19.45 33.09
C LYS A 71 1.37 18.20 32.85
N ALA A 72 1.44 17.29 33.82
CA ALA A 72 2.21 16.06 33.69
C ALA A 72 1.54 15.20 32.61
N VAL A 73 2.38 14.63 31.76
CA VAL A 73 1.95 13.66 30.76
C VAL A 73 1.51 12.40 31.52
N PRO A 74 0.30 11.87 31.29
CA PRO A 74 -0.17 10.68 31.99
C PRO A 74 0.80 9.51 31.81
N GLU A 75 0.88 8.64 32.81
CA GLU A 75 1.73 7.45 32.74
C GLU A 75 1.33 6.58 31.53
N GLY A 76 2.31 6.17 30.73
CA GLY A 76 2.10 5.49 29.45
C GLY A 76 1.78 6.38 28.25
N SER A 77 1.65 7.70 28.44
CA SER A 77 1.51 8.66 27.34
C SER A 77 2.87 9.19 26.89
N ARG A 78 3.02 9.45 25.58
CA ARG A 78 4.21 10.07 24.98
C ARG A 78 3.80 11.34 24.25
N VAL A 79 4.55 12.41 24.47
CA VAL A 79 4.41 13.64 23.67
C VAL A 79 5.09 13.41 22.34
N LEU A 80 4.34 13.55 21.25
CA LEU A 80 4.88 13.49 19.91
C LEU A 80 5.65 14.78 19.60
N THR A 81 6.79 14.65 18.93
CA THR A 81 7.43 15.81 18.30
C THR A 81 6.57 16.35 17.15
N ALA A 82 6.85 17.57 16.68
CA ALA A 82 6.05 18.19 15.63
C ALA A 82 6.02 17.38 14.32
N ASP A 83 7.11 16.68 13.99
CA ASP A 83 7.17 15.85 12.79
C ASP A 83 6.46 14.50 13.00
N GLU A 84 6.61 13.87 14.16
CA GLU A 84 5.85 12.66 14.52
C GLU A 84 4.34 12.92 14.58
N ALA A 85 3.91 14.11 14.98
CA ALA A 85 2.51 14.50 14.97
C ALA A 85 1.95 14.57 13.54
N LYS A 86 2.70 15.14 12.59
CA LYS A 86 2.31 15.16 11.17
C LYS A 86 2.24 13.76 10.57
N GLU A 87 3.22 12.90 10.89
CA GLU A 87 3.22 11.52 10.43
C GLU A 87 2.04 10.75 11.01
N TYR A 88 1.73 10.94 12.30
CA TYR A 88 0.58 10.33 12.94
C TYR A 88 -0.74 10.79 12.30
N GLU A 89 -0.89 12.10 12.05
CA GLU A 89 -2.05 12.63 11.33
C GLU A 89 -2.19 12.01 9.93
N ALA A 90 -1.09 11.92 9.18
CA ALA A 90 -1.09 11.28 7.87
C ALA A 90 -1.49 9.79 7.95
N LEU A 91 -0.99 9.06 8.94
CA LEU A 91 -1.36 7.66 9.21
C LEU A 91 -2.84 7.53 9.59
N THR A 92 -3.37 8.41 10.42
CA THR A 92 -4.79 8.40 10.78
C THR A 92 -5.70 8.74 9.60
N ALA A 93 -5.24 9.61 8.68
CA ALA A 93 -5.97 9.93 7.45
C ALA A 93 -6.12 8.74 6.51
N LEU A 94 -5.23 7.75 6.56
CA LEU A 94 -5.35 6.50 5.80
C LEU A 94 -6.47 5.58 6.33
N GLY A 95 -7.00 5.86 7.52
CA GLY A 95 -8.06 5.11 8.18
C GLY A 95 -7.54 4.22 9.31
N ALA A 96 -8.40 3.30 9.79
CA ALA A 96 -8.00 2.40 10.86
C ALA A 96 -6.84 1.49 10.40
N SER A 97 -5.81 1.35 11.22
CA SER A 97 -4.62 0.54 10.91
C SER A 97 -4.96 -0.89 10.45
N LYS A 98 -6.00 -1.49 11.03
CA LYS A 98 -6.52 -2.81 10.63
C LYS A 98 -7.01 -2.83 9.17
N ASP A 99 -7.69 -1.77 8.74
CA ASP A 99 -8.21 -1.67 7.38
C ASP A 99 -7.09 -1.42 6.37
N VAL A 100 -6.08 -0.63 6.74
CA VAL A 100 -4.88 -0.42 5.92
C VAL A 100 -4.14 -1.73 5.72
N ARG A 101 -3.89 -2.50 6.79
CA ARG A 101 -3.27 -3.83 6.70
C ARG A 101 -4.10 -4.78 5.82
N ALA A 102 -5.42 -4.83 6.02
CA ALA A 102 -6.29 -5.69 5.22
C ALA A 102 -6.30 -5.31 3.72
N ARG A 103 -6.15 -4.02 3.39
CA ARG A 103 -6.02 -3.56 2.00
C ARG A 103 -4.68 -3.96 1.40
N LEU A 104 -3.59 -3.87 2.16
CA LEU A 104 -2.26 -4.30 1.72
C LEU A 104 -2.23 -5.80 1.44
N GLU A 105 -2.73 -6.63 2.36
CA GLU A 105 -2.80 -8.08 2.16
C GLU A 105 -3.65 -8.47 0.94
N LYS A 106 -4.78 -7.78 0.73
CA LYS A 106 -5.60 -7.96 -0.47
C LYS A 106 -4.87 -7.51 -1.74
N GLY A 107 -4.11 -6.42 -1.67
CA GLY A 107 -3.27 -5.92 -2.76
C GLY A 107 -2.22 -6.94 -3.16
N ASP A 108 -1.47 -7.48 -2.19
CA ASP A 108 -0.44 -8.50 -2.43
C ASP A 108 -1.05 -9.77 -3.05
N ALA A 109 -2.19 -10.24 -2.54
CA ALA A 109 -2.90 -11.38 -3.11
C ALA A 109 -3.40 -11.10 -4.55
N ALA A 110 -3.85 -9.87 -4.83
CA ALA A 110 -4.28 -9.47 -6.16
C ALA A 110 -3.10 -9.41 -7.15
N VAL A 111 -1.93 -8.94 -6.71
CA VAL A 111 -0.70 -8.93 -7.51
C VAL A 111 -0.27 -10.35 -7.87
N VAL A 112 -0.26 -11.27 -6.91
CA VAL A 112 0.06 -12.70 -7.18
C VAL A 112 -0.94 -13.32 -8.16
N THR A 113 -2.23 -13.02 -7.98
CA THR A 113 -3.29 -13.53 -8.87
C THR A 113 -3.14 -12.97 -10.29
N LEU A 114 -2.85 -11.68 -10.44
CA LEU A 114 -2.65 -11.02 -11.72
C LEU A 114 -1.41 -11.57 -12.44
N ALA A 115 -0.28 -11.69 -11.74
CA ALA A 115 0.93 -12.31 -12.28
C ALA A 115 0.69 -13.75 -12.74
N GLY A 116 -0.09 -14.53 -11.98
CA GLY A 116 -0.49 -15.88 -12.36
C GLY A 116 -1.36 -15.93 -13.63
N ARG A 117 -2.29 -14.98 -13.80
CA ARG A 117 -3.13 -14.86 -14.99
C ARG A 117 -2.32 -14.45 -16.22
N GLU A 118 -1.50 -13.40 -16.10
CA GLU A 118 -0.64 -12.94 -17.19
C GLU A 118 0.33 -14.03 -17.65
N ARG A 119 0.89 -14.81 -16.70
CA ARG A 119 1.70 -15.97 -17.03
C ARG A 119 0.90 -17.03 -17.79
N GLY A 120 -0.32 -17.34 -17.34
CA GLY A 120 -1.20 -18.30 -18.01
C GLY A 120 -1.58 -17.88 -19.44
N ASP A 121 -1.83 -16.59 -19.65
CA ASP A 121 -2.15 -16.03 -20.96
C ASP A 121 -0.92 -16.07 -21.89
N THR A 122 0.25 -15.66 -21.38
CA THR A 122 1.52 -15.76 -22.12
C THR A 122 1.81 -17.20 -22.55
N LEU A 123 1.66 -18.17 -21.65
CA LEU A 123 1.88 -19.59 -21.97
C LEU A 123 0.89 -20.12 -23.01
N ARG A 124 -0.36 -19.63 -23.00
CA ARG A 124 -1.36 -19.99 -24.02
C ARG A 124 -0.95 -19.48 -25.40
N GLU A 125 -0.55 -18.21 -25.49
CA GLU A 125 -0.08 -17.62 -26.75
C GLU A 125 1.19 -18.29 -27.27
N VAL A 126 2.13 -18.64 -26.37
CA VAL A 126 3.34 -19.39 -26.72
C VAL A 126 3.00 -20.79 -27.23
N ALA A 127 2.10 -21.50 -26.55
CA ALA A 127 1.65 -22.82 -26.96
C ALA A 127 1.01 -22.79 -28.35
N GLU A 128 0.18 -21.79 -28.63
CA GLU A 128 -0.43 -21.59 -29.96
C GLU A 128 0.61 -21.24 -31.04
N ALA A 129 1.52 -20.31 -30.74
CA ALA A 129 2.55 -19.88 -31.69
C ALA A 129 3.54 -21.00 -32.06
N ALA A 130 3.91 -21.85 -31.09
CA ALA A 130 4.85 -22.95 -31.27
C ALA A 130 4.18 -24.29 -31.63
N GLY A 131 2.84 -24.37 -31.59
CA GLY A 131 2.10 -25.61 -31.81
C GLY A 131 2.32 -26.66 -30.71
N TYR A 132 2.47 -26.21 -29.46
CA TYR A 132 2.69 -27.08 -28.30
C TYR A 132 1.40 -27.30 -27.49
N LYS A 133 1.33 -28.41 -26.74
CA LYS A 133 0.24 -28.69 -25.80
C LYS A 133 0.44 -27.85 -24.54
N LEU A 134 -0.49 -26.93 -24.26
CA LEU A 134 -0.45 -26.04 -23.09
C LEU A 134 -0.19 -26.78 -21.75
N PRO A 135 -0.86 -27.89 -21.41
CA PRO A 135 -0.63 -28.55 -20.13
C PRO A 135 0.80 -29.08 -19.93
N VAL A 136 1.44 -29.51 -21.02
CA VAL A 136 2.83 -30.02 -21.00
C VAL A 136 3.80 -28.86 -20.94
N LEU A 137 3.55 -27.82 -21.73
CA LEU A 137 4.35 -26.59 -21.72
C LEU A 137 4.33 -25.94 -20.33
N THR A 138 3.17 -25.77 -19.69
CA THR A 138 3.06 -25.14 -18.36
C THR A 138 3.93 -25.84 -17.31
N ARG A 139 4.07 -27.17 -17.39
CA ARG A 139 4.89 -27.95 -16.47
C ARG A 139 6.39 -27.81 -16.75
N LEU A 140 6.79 -27.73 -18.01
CA LEU A 140 8.19 -27.63 -18.42
C LEU A 140 8.72 -26.18 -18.37
N ALA A 141 7.82 -25.22 -18.47
CA ALA A 141 8.09 -23.79 -18.52
C ALA A 141 8.17 -23.13 -17.14
N GLU A 142 8.23 -23.91 -16.05
CA GLU A 142 8.40 -23.37 -14.70
C GLU A 142 9.72 -22.57 -14.61
N GLY A 143 9.69 -21.38 -14.00
CA GLY A 143 10.86 -20.48 -13.93
C GLY A 143 11.23 -19.75 -15.22
N LEU A 144 10.69 -20.14 -16.39
CA LEU A 144 11.02 -19.50 -17.67
C LEU A 144 10.15 -18.28 -17.97
N THR A 145 10.71 -17.37 -18.78
CA THR A 145 10.02 -16.19 -19.35
C THR A 145 10.10 -16.25 -20.87
N PHE A 146 9.01 -15.87 -21.55
CA PHE A 146 8.90 -15.96 -23.00
C PHE A 146 8.63 -14.59 -23.62
N GLU A 147 9.16 -14.39 -24.82
CA GLU A 147 8.85 -13.24 -25.67
C GLU A 147 8.38 -13.72 -27.03
N ILE A 148 7.20 -13.27 -27.44
CA ILE A 148 6.61 -13.58 -28.75
C ILE A 148 6.99 -12.43 -29.68
N GLY A 149 7.78 -12.73 -30.71
CA GLY A 149 8.18 -11.78 -31.74
C GLY A 149 7.04 -11.43 -32.70
N ALA A 150 7.25 -10.39 -33.51
CA ALA A 150 6.33 -10.03 -34.59
C ALA A 150 6.15 -11.19 -35.58
N GLU A 151 4.99 -11.26 -36.23
CA GLU A 151 4.67 -12.30 -37.20
C GLU A 151 5.68 -12.30 -38.35
N VAL A 152 6.36 -13.43 -38.57
CA VAL A 152 7.34 -13.62 -39.64
C VAL A 152 6.85 -14.72 -40.56
N GLU A 153 6.90 -14.45 -41.87
CA GLU A 153 6.64 -15.46 -42.88
C GLU A 153 7.90 -16.31 -43.05
N LYS A 154 7.80 -17.60 -42.70
CA LYS A 154 8.88 -18.57 -42.83
C LYS A 154 8.33 -19.81 -43.52
N ASP A 155 8.98 -20.21 -44.61
CA ASP A 155 8.57 -21.38 -45.42
C ASP A 155 7.11 -21.31 -45.94
N GLY A 156 6.65 -20.11 -46.34
CA GLY A 156 5.29 -19.88 -46.86
C GLY A 156 4.17 -20.01 -45.82
N LYS A 157 4.53 -20.15 -44.53
CA LYS A 157 3.61 -20.10 -43.39
C LYS A 157 3.95 -18.92 -42.50
N LYS A 158 2.93 -18.17 -42.11
CA LYS A 158 3.07 -17.12 -41.11
C LYS A 158 3.23 -17.78 -39.73
N SER A 159 4.31 -17.45 -39.03
CA SER A 159 4.59 -17.98 -37.68
C SER A 159 5.07 -16.84 -36.79
N LYS A 160 4.71 -16.88 -35.50
CA LYS A 160 5.22 -15.93 -34.51
C LYS A 160 6.43 -16.59 -33.82
N PRO A 161 7.67 -16.12 -34.06
CA PRO A 161 8.84 -16.73 -33.44
C PRO A 161 8.80 -16.47 -31.93
N VAL A 162 8.94 -17.53 -31.13
CA VAL A 162 9.00 -17.43 -29.67
C VAL A 162 10.44 -17.54 -29.19
N THR A 163 10.83 -16.64 -28.29
CA THR A 163 12.14 -16.63 -27.65
C THR A 163 12.00 -16.92 -26.16
N VAL A 164 12.88 -17.76 -25.62
CA VAL A 164 12.97 -18.09 -24.19
C VAL A 164 14.09 -17.26 -23.57
N LYS A 165 13.79 -16.57 -22.47
CA LYS A 165 14.78 -15.98 -21.57
C LYS A 165 15.10 -17.00 -20.48
N TYR A 166 16.39 -17.34 -20.37
CA TYR A 166 16.89 -18.17 -19.27
C TYR A 166 16.80 -17.40 -17.94
N GLU A 167 16.83 -18.12 -16.80
CA GLU A 167 16.72 -17.53 -15.45
C GLU A 167 17.71 -16.38 -15.19
N ASP A 168 18.90 -16.42 -15.78
CA ASP A 168 19.93 -15.36 -15.65
C ASP A 168 19.63 -14.08 -16.45
N GLY A 169 18.57 -14.05 -17.26
CA GLY A 169 18.14 -12.90 -18.08
C GLY A 169 19.09 -12.48 -19.21
N LYS A 170 20.33 -13.01 -19.25
CA LYS A 170 21.40 -12.63 -20.19
C LYS A 170 21.44 -13.46 -21.47
N LYS A 171 20.85 -14.66 -21.47
CA LYS A 171 20.80 -15.54 -22.63
C LYS A 171 19.38 -15.63 -23.12
N THR A 172 19.20 -15.52 -24.43
CA THR A 172 17.95 -15.76 -25.13
C THR A 172 18.18 -16.86 -26.16
N ALA A 173 17.25 -17.81 -26.26
CA ALA A 173 17.27 -18.84 -27.29
C ALA A 173 15.91 -18.96 -27.96
N PRO A 174 15.85 -19.25 -29.27
CA PRO A 174 14.60 -19.64 -29.92
C PRO A 174 14.00 -20.86 -29.20
N LEU A 175 12.69 -20.83 -28.98
CA LEU A 175 11.97 -21.87 -28.23
C LEU A 175 12.21 -23.26 -28.80
N ASP A 176 12.25 -23.43 -30.13
CA ASP A 176 12.52 -24.73 -30.76
C ASP A 176 13.93 -25.26 -30.48
N LYS A 177 14.92 -24.37 -30.37
CA LYS A 177 16.28 -24.78 -30.01
C LYS A 177 16.35 -25.18 -28.53
N TYR A 178 15.72 -24.37 -27.68
CA TYR A 178 15.62 -24.65 -26.25
C TYR A 178 14.93 -25.99 -25.98
N ALA A 179 13.79 -26.24 -26.64
CA ALA A 179 13.03 -27.47 -26.49
C ALA A 179 13.82 -28.72 -26.89
N LYS A 180 14.61 -28.65 -27.97
CA LYS A 180 15.48 -29.76 -28.39
C LYS A 180 16.60 -30.06 -27.40
N GLU A 181 17.16 -29.03 -26.77
CA GLU A 181 18.30 -29.17 -25.86
C GLU A 181 17.87 -29.58 -24.45
N HIS A 182 16.74 -29.04 -23.96
CA HIS A 182 16.30 -29.20 -22.57
C HIS A 182 15.07 -30.09 -22.40
N TRP A 183 14.26 -30.29 -23.45
CA TRP A 183 12.99 -31.02 -23.40
C TRP A 183 12.91 -32.15 -24.43
N SER A 184 14.04 -32.69 -24.88
CA SER A 184 14.12 -33.76 -25.88
C SER A 184 13.22 -34.95 -25.55
N ASP A 185 13.21 -35.34 -24.27
CA ASP A 185 12.44 -36.50 -23.77
C ASP A 185 10.93 -36.28 -23.81
N PHE A 186 10.50 -35.02 -23.94
CA PHE A 186 9.09 -34.63 -23.95
C PHE A 186 8.58 -34.24 -25.33
N GLU A 187 9.39 -34.26 -26.39
CA GLU A 187 8.99 -33.77 -27.73
C GLU A 187 7.69 -34.41 -28.24
N GLY A 188 7.52 -35.72 -28.07
CA GLY A 188 6.30 -36.43 -28.49
C GLY A 188 5.05 -36.04 -27.71
N SER A 189 5.21 -35.65 -26.44
CA SER A 189 4.10 -35.16 -25.61
C SER A 189 3.89 -33.64 -25.75
N LEU A 190 4.94 -32.91 -26.11
CA LEU A 190 4.95 -31.46 -26.19
C LEU A 190 4.22 -30.96 -27.43
N ARG A 191 4.32 -31.65 -28.57
CA ARG A 191 3.63 -31.22 -29.79
C ARG A 191 2.13 -31.45 -29.68
N ALA A 192 1.36 -30.43 -30.06
CA ALA A 192 -0.07 -30.58 -30.29
C ALA A 192 -0.24 -31.54 -31.47
N ASP A 193 -0.90 -32.68 -31.25
CA ASP A 193 -1.21 -33.60 -32.34
C ASP A 193 -2.04 -32.82 -33.37
N ALA A 194 -1.67 -32.91 -34.65
CA ALA A 194 -2.45 -32.35 -35.77
C ALA A 194 -3.85 -33.02 -35.92
N SER A 195 -4.31 -33.76 -34.90
CA SER A 195 -5.57 -34.50 -34.83
C SER A 195 -6.58 -33.86 -33.86
N GLY A 196 -6.37 -32.59 -33.47
CA GLY A 196 -7.22 -31.85 -32.52
C GLY A 196 -8.60 -31.42 -33.03
N ASP A 197 -8.87 -31.49 -34.34
CA ASP A 197 -10.13 -30.98 -34.93
C ASP A 197 -11.40 -31.80 -34.61
N LYS A 198 -11.29 -32.97 -33.95
CA LYS A 198 -12.44 -33.86 -33.77
C LYS A 198 -13.15 -33.79 -32.40
N LYS A 199 -12.71 -32.99 -31.44
CA LYS A 199 -13.33 -32.97 -30.09
C LYS A 199 -14.12 -31.71 -29.72
N GLN A 200 -14.12 -30.66 -30.54
CA GLN A 200 -14.93 -29.46 -30.26
C GLN A 200 -16.32 -29.45 -30.94
N GLN A 201 -16.60 -30.34 -31.90
CA GLN A 201 -17.91 -30.36 -32.58
C GLN A 201 -19.03 -31.11 -31.83
N GLN A 202 -18.74 -31.77 -30.70
CA GLN A 202 -19.75 -32.58 -29.98
C GLN A 202 -20.41 -31.87 -28.78
N GLN A 203 -19.96 -30.67 -28.40
CA GLN A 203 -20.59 -29.88 -27.32
C GLN A 203 -21.48 -28.73 -27.82
N GLU A 204 -21.33 -28.27 -29.06
CA GLU A 204 -22.20 -27.24 -29.65
C GLU A 204 -23.58 -27.80 -30.08
N GLN A 205 -23.68 -29.09 -30.44
CA GLN A 205 -24.92 -29.69 -30.94
C GLN A 205 -25.98 -29.98 -29.86
N ARG A 206 -25.68 -29.77 -28.57
CA ARG A 206 -26.67 -29.93 -27.48
C ARG A 206 -27.33 -28.62 -27.03
N ARG A 207 -26.94 -27.46 -27.59
CA ARG A 207 -27.54 -26.16 -27.21
C ARG A 207 -28.55 -25.59 -28.21
N VAL A 208 -28.82 -26.27 -29.33
CA VAL A 208 -29.71 -25.73 -30.39
C VAL A 208 -30.87 -26.68 -30.71
N THR A 209 -31.66 -27.10 -29.71
CA THR A 209 -33.01 -27.67 -29.96
C THR A 209 -33.96 -27.45 -28.79
N THR A 210 -34.18 -26.22 -28.32
CA THR A 210 -35.44 -25.91 -27.62
C THR A 210 -35.76 -24.42 -27.72
N GLY A 211 -36.57 -24.05 -28.72
CA GLY A 211 -37.08 -22.68 -28.84
C GLY A 211 -38.20 -22.54 -29.87
N GLY A 212 -39.46 -22.70 -29.40
CA GLY A 212 -40.66 -22.00 -29.90
C GLY A 212 -41.46 -22.70 -31.01
N ALA A 213 -42.80 -22.63 -31.08
CA ALA A 213 -43.77 -21.79 -30.38
C ALA A 213 -45.20 -22.36 -30.53
N GLY A 214 -46.14 -21.96 -29.65
CA GLY A 214 -47.58 -22.21 -29.83
C GLY A 214 -48.44 -21.93 -28.59
N ALA A 215 -48.87 -20.68 -28.40
CA ALA A 215 -50.08 -20.31 -27.62
C ALA A 215 -51.35 -20.59 -28.50
N PRO A 216 -52.65 -20.41 -28.09
CA PRO A 216 -53.21 -19.63 -26.95
C PRO A 216 -54.56 -20.13 -26.31
N GLN A 217 -55.17 -19.26 -25.46
CA GLN A 217 -56.60 -19.10 -25.06
C GLN A 217 -57.07 -19.75 -23.74
N THR A 218 -57.31 -19.01 -22.63
CA THR A 218 -58.37 -18.05 -22.22
C THR A 218 -59.66 -18.65 -21.63
N LYS A 219 -59.99 -18.19 -20.40
CA LYS A 219 -61.30 -17.85 -19.78
C LYS A 219 -61.33 -18.28 -18.30
N THR A 220 -62.01 -17.68 -17.32
CA THR A 220 -62.59 -16.35 -17.00
C THR A 220 -63.13 -16.51 -15.57
N ALA A 221 -63.25 -15.39 -14.84
CA ALA A 221 -63.99 -15.17 -13.57
C ALA A 221 -63.23 -15.56 -12.28
N GLY A 222 -63.16 -14.72 -11.25
CA GLY A 222 -63.77 -13.42 -11.01
C GLY A 222 -63.61 -13.06 -9.52
N ASP A 223 -63.65 -11.76 -9.26
CA ASP A 223 -63.98 -11.10 -7.99
C ASP A 223 -63.02 -11.06 -6.79
N GLY A 224 -62.88 -9.82 -6.26
CA GLY A 224 -62.75 -9.54 -4.84
C GLY A 224 -61.52 -8.76 -4.39
N LEU A 225 -61.31 -7.52 -4.85
CA LEU A 225 -61.58 -6.26 -4.10
C LEU A 225 -60.73 -5.98 -2.83
N ALA A 226 -60.16 -4.77 -2.87
CA ALA A 226 -60.04 -3.78 -1.78
C ALA A 226 -58.79 -3.79 -0.86
N ALA A 227 -57.85 -2.91 -1.24
CA ALA A 227 -57.46 -1.71 -0.50
C ALA A 227 -57.32 -1.75 1.04
N LYS A 228 -56.13 -1.36 1.53
CA LYS A 228 -56.02 -0.20 2.44
C LYS A 228 -54.57 0.31 2.53
N ARG A 229 -54.37 1.53 2.04
CA ARG A 229 -53.40 2.48 2.59
C ARG A 229 -53.92 2.91 3.96
N ALA A 230 -53.05 2.96 4.97
CA ALA A 230 -53.31 3.70 6.20
C ALA A 230 -52.10 4.60 6.47
N ASP A 231 -52.28 5.86 6.08
CA ASP A 231 -51.63 7.04 6.64
C ASP A 231 -52.10 7.16 8.09
N THR A 232 -51.20 7.34 9.05
CA THR A 232 -51.56 7.83 10.39
C THR A 232 -50.43 8.72 10.90
N ARG A 233 -50.51 9.98 10.48
CA ARG A 233 -50.25 11.11 11.37
C ARG A 233 -51.16 10.99 12.60
N TYR A 234 -50.60 11.01 13.80
CA TYR A 234 -51.31 11.46 14.99
C TYR A 234 -50.37 12.30 15.85
N SER A 235 -50.80 13.53 16.08
CA SER A 235 -50.25 14.52 17.00
C SER A 235 -50.82 14.24 18.39
N MET A 236 -49.96 14.24 19.40
CA MET A 236 -50.18 14.85 20.71
C MET A 236 -48.86 15.44 21.16
#